data_AF-A0A067PIG4-F1
#
_entry.id   AF-A0A067PIG4-F1
#
_cell.length_a   1.000
_cell.length_b   1.000
_cell.length_c   1.000
_cell.angle_alpha   90.00
_cell.angle_beta   90.00
_cell.angle_gamma   90.00
#
_symmetry.space_group_name_H-M   'P 1'
#
loop_
_entity.id
_entity.type
_entity.pdbx_description
1 polymer ?
#
loop_
_entity_poly.entity_id
_entity_poly.type
_entity_poly.pdbx_seq_one_letter_code
_entity_poly.pdbx_strand_id
1 'polypeptide(L)'
;MDKITVIPLVRLLLQNGANPNHQDRYGSVPIHGAFQANQVEGVELLMEHGADLEIPDADGFRPSQAYLGAGPQVTSTVRKWMRKRAGEEAPMDEKKCDNCRASAGENVKLRMCGSCHTTRYCSVECQKKHWPSHKPICRPFSESNTVTLKPTYEQHGVLMPTAHMTRQFFGQDVGPVPEHQQRAANVPRGSTSKTKSMVIKVQVPYTPGDIPTASQAPLLIYTKKRDFVCSIKRGDGPKAYDTLAAIVKSKGVGGAKGYFPAELKGKDELVVKVDQILAEQPF
;
A
#
# COMPACT_ATOMS: atom_id res chain seq x y z
N MET A 1 14.08 20.68 17.78
CA MET A 1 12.77 21.35 17.64
C MET A 1 11.70 20.29 17.80
N ASP A 2 10.86 20.41 18.84
CA ASP A 2 9.86 19.39 19.17
C ASP A 2 8.82 19.24 18.06
N LYS A 3 8.56 17.99 17.65
CA LYS A 3 7.56 17.63 16.62
C LYS A 3 6.13 18.09 16.95
N ILE A 4 5.88 18.50 18.19
CA ILE A 4 4.55 18.82 18.73
C ILE A 4 4.04 20.19 18.20
N THR A 5 4.89 21.11 17.76
CA THR A 5 4.47 22.48 17.37
C THR A 5 4.34 22.72 15.86
N VAL A 6 5.00 21.91 15.02
CA VAL A 6 5.06 22.18 13.57
C VAL A 6 3.73 21.91 12.88
N ILE A 7 3.07 20.79 13.17
CA ILE A 7 1.84 20.42 12.46
C ILE A 7 0.65 21.34 12.76
N PRO A 8 0.37 21.73 14.02
CA PRO A 8 -0.67 22.71 14.30
C PRO A 8 -0.44 24.04 13.58
N LEU A 9 0.81 24.49 13.47
CA LEU A 9 1.17 25.71 12.74
C LEU A 9 0.93 25.56 11.24
N VAL A 10 1.38 24.47 10.62
CA VAL A 10 1.13 24.19 9.18
C VAL A 10 -0.38 24.20 8.89
N ARG A 11 -1.18 23.54 9.74
CA ARG A 11 -2.64 23.54 9.62
C ARG A 11 -3.22 24.96 9.69
N LEU A 12 -2.80 25.74 10.68
CA LEU A 12 -3.28 27.12 10.84
C LEU A 12 -2.94 27.99 9.63
N LEU A 13 -1.71 27.91 9.12
CA LEU A 13 -1.27 28.68 7.96
C LEU A 13 -2.09 28.34 6.71
N LEU A 14 -2.26 27.04 6.42
CA LEU A 14 -3.03 26.59 5.26
C LEU A 14 -4.51 26.99 5.35
N GLN A 15 -5.11 26.90 6.54
CA GLN A 15 -6.49 27.35 6.79
C GLN A 15 -6.65 28.87 6.62
N ASN A 16 -5.58 29.64 6.81
CA ASN A 16 -5.55 31.09 6.59
C ASN A 16 -5.04 31.48 5.19
N GLY A 17 -5.06 30.55 4.24
CA GLY A 17 -4.79 30.85 2.82
C GLY A 17 -3.30 30.86 2.44
N ALA A 18 -2.41 30.34 3.28
CA ALA A 18 -1.02 30.12 2.86
C ALA A 18 -1.00 29.20 1.62
N ASN A 19 -0.24 29.60 0.59
CA ASN A 19 -0.16 28.84 -0.65
C ASN A 19 0.67 27.55 -0.45
N PRO A 20 0.09 26.34 -0.57
CA PRO A 20 0.83 25.07 -0.40
C PRO A 20 1.85 24.81 -1.51
N ASN A 21 1.83 25.62 -2.57
CA ASN A 21 2.68 25.54 -3.75
C ASN A 21 3.66 26.72 -3.86
N HIS A 22 3.82 27.51 -2.79
CA HIS A 22 4.81 28.58 -2.79
C HIS A 22 6.22 27.99 -2.93
N GLN A 23 6.99 28.48 -3.89
CA GLN A 23 8.37 28.05 -4.10
C GLN A 23 9.32 28.92 -3.29
N ASP A 24 10.26 28.29 -2.58
CA ASP A 24 11.36 29.00 -1.96
C ASP A 24 12.41 29.49 -3.00
N ARG A 25 13.51 30.08 -2.53
CA ARG A 25 14.61 30.55 -3.39
C ARG A 25 15.28 29.47 -4.26
N TYR A 26 15.02 28.19 -3.99
CA TYR A 26 15.53 27.05 -4.75
C TYR A 26 14.45 26.39 -5.59
N GLY A 27 13.27 27.00 -5.71
CA GLY A 27 12.15 26.42 -6.43
C GLY A 27 11.41 25.33 -5.66
N SER A 28 11.79 25.04 -4.40
CA SER A 28 11.21 23.92 -3.65
C SER A 28 9.84 24.28 -3.10
N VAL A 29 8.84 23.45 -3.40
CA VAL A 29 7.51 23.53 -2.79
C VAL A 29 7.46 22.81 -1.43
N PRO A 30 6.61 23.25 -0.47
CA PRO A 30 6.53 22.70 0.88
C PRO A 30 6.47 21.17 0.99
N ILE A 31 5.82 20.49 0.03
CA ILE A 31 5.64 19.04 0.08
C ILE A 31 6.94 18.25 -0.12
N HIS A 32 7.97 18.83 -0.77
CA HIS A 32 9.30 18.23 -0.86
C HIS A 32 9.89 18.00 0.54
N GLY A 33 9.86 19.03 1.39
CA GLY A 33 10.34 18.93 2.77
C GLY A 33 9.58 17.89 3.57
N ALA A 34 8.25 17.80 3.37
CA ALA A 34 7.42 16.80 4.04
C ALA A 34 7.78 15.36 3.63
N PHE A 35 8.16 15.12 2.37
CA PHE A 35 8.66 13.82 1.90
C PHE A 35 10.00 13.46 2.53
N GLN A 36 10.96 14.39 2.49
CA GLN A 36 12.31 14.18 3.04
C GLN A 36 12.27 13.92 4.54
N ALA A 37 11.41 14.64 5.27
CA ALA A 37 11.25 14.47 6.72
C ALA A 37 10.29 13.32 7.10
N ASN A 38 9.75 12.58 6.13
CA ASN A 38 8.73 11.53 6.34
C ASN A 38 7.56 12.01 7.22
N GLN A 39 7.15 13.27 7.06
CA GLN A 39 6.06 13.90 7.82
C GLN A 39 4.71 13.59 7.17
N VAL A 40 4.20 12.39 7.42
CA VAL A 40 2.95 11.89 6.83
C VAL A 40 1.77 12.84 7.06
N GLU A 41 1.64 13.42 8.25
CA GLU A 41 0.56 14.37 8.55
C GLU A 41 0.74 15.71 7.81
N GLY A 42 1.98 16.17 7.63
CA GLY A 42 2.27 17.33 6.79
C GLY A 42 1.91 17.07 5.31
N VAL A 43 2.23 15.88 4.79
CA VAL A 43 1.82 15.45 3.44
C VAL A 43 0.30 15.42 3.32
N GLU A 44 -0.41 14.85 4.30
CA GLU A 44 -1.88 14.83 4.32
C GLU A 44 -2.45 16.24 4.22
N LEU A 45 -1.98 17.16 5.06
CA LEU A 45 -2.45 18.55 5.11
C LEU A 45 -2.17 19.30 3.81
N LEU A 46 -0.97 19.16 3.25
CA LEU A 46 -0.58 19.82 2.01
C LEU A 46 -1.41 19.28 0.84
N MET A 47 -1.60 17.96 0.74
CA MET A 47 -2.44 17.35 -0.31
C MET A 47 -3.91 17.75 -0.15
N GLU A 48 -4.41 17.87 1.08
CA GLU A 48 -5.76 18.37 1.38
C GLU A 48 -5.98 19.79 0.83
N HIS A 49 -4.98 20.67 0.96
CA HIS A 49 -5.08 22.07 0.54
C HIS A 49 -4.64 22.32 -0.91
N GLY A 50 -4.42 21.27 -1.71
CA GLY A 50 -4.15 21.43 -3.14
C GLY A 50 -2.68 21.49 -3.52
N ALA A 51 -1.77 20.89 -2.73
CA ALA A 51 -0.38 20.72 -3.14
C ALA A 51 -0.28 20.04 -4.51
N ASP A 52 0.52 20.63 -5.39
CA ASP A 52 0.83 20.17 -6.74
C ASP A 52 2.15 19.40 -6.72
N LEU A 53 2.14 18.22 -7.33
CA LEU A 53 3.30 17.33 -7.38
C LEU A 53 4.14 17.53 -8.65
N GLU A 54 3.72 18.41 -9.55
CA GLU A 54 4.37 18.62 -10.85
C GLU A 54 5.20 19.90 -10.93
N ILE A 55 5.20 20.72 -9.88
CA ILE A 55 6.02 21.95 -9.79
C ILE A 55 7.48 21.54 -9.59
N PRO A 56 8.38 21.83 -10.55
CA PRO A 56 9.79 21.49 -10.43
C PRO A 56 10.52 22.48 -9.53
N ASP A 57 11.53 22.00 -8.81
CA ASP A 57 12.54 22.86 -8.19
C ASP A 57 13.56 23.39 -9.22
N ALA A 58 14.57 24.13 -8.74
CA ALA A 58 15.61 24.70 -9.59
C ALA A 58 16.44 23.66 -10.37
N ASP A 59 16.50 22.42 -9.89
CA ASP A 59 17.19 21.31 -10.55
C ASP A 59 16.26 20.53 -11.50
N GLY A 60 15.00 20.97 -11.64
CA GLY A 60 13.99 20.31 -12.47
C GLY A 60 13.31 19.12 -11.79
N PHE A 61 13.58 18.89 -10.50
CA PHE A 61 13.04 17.76 -9.77
C PHE A 61 11.61 18.04 -9.28
N ARG A 62 10.70 17.09 -9.51
CA ARG A 62 9.28 17.21 -9.16
C ARG A 62 8.93 16.33 -7.95
N PRO A 63 8.00 16.76 -7.07
CA PRO A 63 7.54 15.92 -5.97
C PRO A 63 7.03 14.54 -6.42
N SER A 64 6.40 14.45 -7.61
CA SER A 64 5.91 13.19 -8.19
C SER A 64 7.01 12.15 -8.46
N GLN A 65 8.27 12.58 -8.60
CA GLN A 65 9.42 11.69 -8.78
C GLN A 65 9.95 11.12 -7.45
N ALA A 66 9.62 11.74 -6.32
CA ALA A 66 10.20 11.41 -5.01
C ALA A 66 9.29 10.55 -4.12
N TYR A 67 7.97 10.74 -4.20
CA TYR A 67 7.03 10.27 -3.16
C TYR A 67 6.98 8.74 -3.00
N LEU A 68 7.34 7.98 -4.05
CA LEU A 68 7.49 6.52 -4.00
C LEU A 68 8.70 6.07 -3.20
N GLY A 69 9.78 6.86 -3.20
CA GLY A 69 10.98 6.65 -2.40
C GLY A 69 10.84 7.12 -0.95
N ALA A 70 9.90 8.04 -0.68
CA ALA A 70 9.67 8.60 0.66
C ALA A 70 9.10 7.59 1.67
N GLY A 71 8.55 6.47 1.20
CA GLY A 71 8.07 5.35 2.02
C GLY A 71 6.56 5.11 1.93
N PRO A 72 6.11 3.94 2.41
CA PRO A 72 4.77 3.43 2.10
C PRO A 72 3.65 4.32 2.67
N GLN A 73 3.85 4.97 3.82
CA GLN A 73 2.87 5.89 4.39
C GLN A 73 2.70 7.15 3.55
N VAL A 74 3.80 7.76 3.10
CA VAL A 74 3.77 8.91 2.19
C VAL A 74 3.14 8.50 0.86
N THR A 75 3.58 7.36 0.29
CA THR A 75 3.03 6.81 -0.94
C THR A 75 1.51 6.59 -0.84
N SER A 76 1.02 5.95 0.21
CA SER A 76 -0.43 5.72 0.37
C SER A 76 -1.20 7.03 0.53
N THR A 77 -0.61 7.99 1.24
CA THR A 77 -1.24 9.30 1.49
C THR A 77 -1.40 10.09 0.20
N VAL A 78 -0.32 10.22 -0.57
CA VAL A 78 -0.33 10.89 -1.87
C VAL A 78 -1.32 10.23 -2.82
N ARG A 79 -1.28 8.90 -2.95
CA ARG A 79 -2.15 8.15 -3.87
C ARG A 79 -3.63 8.25 -3.51
N LYS A 80 -3.97 8.25 -2.22
CA LYS A 80 -5.34 8.50 -1.74
C LYS A 80 -5.86 9.85 -2.25
N TRP A 81 -5.07 10.92 -2.13
CA TRP A 81 -5.49 12.24 -2.60
C TRP A 81 -5.53 12.36 -4.12
N MET A 82 -4.61 11.71 -4.85
CA MET A 82 -4.68 11.64 -6.30
C MET A 82 -6.00 10.99 -6.77
N ARG A 83 -6.37 9.84 -6.19
CA ARG A 83 -7.67 9.20 -6.46
C ARG A 83 -8.84 10.11 -6.16
N LYS A 84 -8.84 10.72 -4.96
CA LYS A 84 -9.91 11.62 -4.52
C LYS A 84 -10.09 12.80 -5.48
N ARG A 85 -8.99 13.39 -5.99
CA ARG A 85 -9.01 14.47 -6.99
C ARG A 85 -9.49 13.99 -8.36
N ALA A 86 -9.17 12.76 -8.73
CA ALA A 86 -9.63 12.14 -9.98
C ALA A 86 -11.07 11.61 -9.93
N GLY A 87 -11.72 11.61 -8.76
CA GLY A 87 -13.02 10.98 -8.56
C GLY A 87 -12.97 9.44 -8.62
N GLU A 88 -11.79 8.86 -8.46
CA GLU A 88 -11.59 7.41 -8.46
C GLU A 88 -11.86 6.83 -7.07
N GLU A 89 -12.59 5.71 -7.03
CA GLU A 89 -12.78 4.93 -5.81
C GLU A 89 -11.99 3.62 -5.89
N ALA A 90 -11.32 3.27 -4.79
CA ALA A 90 -10.67 1.98 -4.63
C ALA A 90 -11.12 1.32 -3.33
N PRO A 91 -11.32 -0.01 -3.29
CA PRO A 91 -11.72 -0.67 -2.06
C PRO A 91 -10.65 -0.49 -0.97
N MET A 92 -11.11 -0.33 0.27
CA MET A 92 -10.26 -0.24 1.46
C MET A 92 -9.33 0.99 1.51
N ASP A 93 -9.65 2.06 0.77
CA ASP A 93 -8.89 3.33 0.75
C ASP A 93 -8.83 3.99 2.13
N GLU A 94 -9.95 3.99 2.84
CA GLU A 94 -10.00 4.44 4.22
C GLU A 94 -10.09 3.27 5.21
N LYS A 95 -9.46 3.45 6.38
CA LYS A 95 -9.57 2.51 7.49
C LYS A 95 -10.80 2.81 8.34
N LYS A 96 -11.98 2.86 7.71
CA LYS A 96 -13.27 3.19 8.32
C LYS A 96 -14.31 2.09 8.06
N CYS A 97 -15.38 2.10 8.85
CA CYS A 97 -16.58 1.28 8.61
C CYS A 97 -17.33 1.80 7.39
N ASP A 98 -17.68 0.94 6.44
CA ASP A 98 -18.42 1.32 5.22
C ASP A 98 -19.88 1.69 5.49
N ASN A 99 -20.42 1.34 6.67
CA ASN A 99 -21.76 1.75 7.09
C ASN A 99 -21.76 3.10 7.85
N CYS A 100 -21.11 3.15 9.02
CA CYS A 100 -21.18 4.30 9.93
C CYS A 100 -19.99 5.25 9.83
N ARG A 101 -19.01 4.98 8.97
CA ARG A 101 -17.76 5.75 8.81
C ARG A 101 -16.88 5.85 10.05
N ALA A 102 -17.12 5.05 11.10
CA ALA A 102 -16.24 4.98 12.26
C ALA A 102 -14.83 4.51 11.87
N SER A 103 -13.82 5.32 12.20
CA SER A 103 -12.40 5.00 11.98
C SER A 103 -11.91 3.90 12.92
N ALA A 104 -11.05 3.02 12.41
CA ALA A 104 -10.39 2.04 13.27
C ALA A 104 -9.45 2.74 14.27
N GLY A 105 -9.57 2.37 15.53
CA GLY A 105 -8.76 2.88 16.64
C GLY A 105 -8.78 1.89 17.81
N GLU A 106 -8.34 2.33 18.99
CA GLU A 106 -8.28 1.46 20.19
C GLU A 106 -9.63 0.78 20.51
N ASN A 107 -10.74 1.50 20.31
CA ASN A 107 -12.08 1.02 20.63
C ASN A 107 -12.86 0.48 19.41
N VAL A 108 -12.33 0.58 18.19
CA VAL A 108 -13.05 0.21 16.96
C VAL A 108 -12.24 -0.80 16.16
N LYS A 109 -12.62 -2.07 16.27
CA LYS A 109 -12.05 -3.16 15.47
C LYS A 109 -12.87 -3.40 14.21
N LEU A 110 -12.32 -3.04 13.06
CA LEU A 110 -12.93 -3.33 11.76
C LEU A 110 -12.71 -4.80 11.37
N ARG A 111 -13.77 -5.45 10.91
CA ARG A 111 -13.79 -6.78 10.30
C ARG A 111 -14.13 -6.65 8.84
N MET A 112 -13.55 -7.51 8.00
CA MET A 112 -13.88 -7.52 6.57
C MET A 112 -15.18 -8.30 6.35
N CYS A 113 -15.92 -7.93 5.31
CA CYS A 113 -16.99 -8.76 4.78
C CYS A 113 -16.42 -10.16 4.48
N GLY A 114 -16.98 -11.20 5.12
CA GLY A 114 -16.47 -12.57 4.99
C GLY A 114 -16.63 -13.20 3.61
N SER A 115 -17.33 -12.54 2.68
CA SER A 115 -17.50 -13.03 1.31
C SER A 115 -16.51 -12.36 0.34
N CYS A 116 -16.50 -11.03 0.26
CA CYS A 116 -15.65 -10.32 -0.72
C CYS A 116 -14.27 -9.91 -0.19
N HIS A 117 -14.12 -9.79 1.13
CA HIS A 117 -12.92 -9.25 1.79
C HIS A 117 -12.51 -7.82 1.38
N THR A 118 -13.36 -7.05 0.69
CA THR A 118 -13.07 -5.69 0.20
C THR A 118 -13.80 -4.56 0.95
N THR A 119 -14.72 -4.91 1.85
CA THR A 119 -15.54 -3.98 2.64
C THR A 119 -15.33 -4.23 4.12
N ARG A 120 -15.34 -3.19 4.96
CA ARG A 120 -15.04 -3.20 6.39
C ARG A 120 -16.24 -2.77 7.23
N TYR A 121 -16.48 -3.46 8.33
CA TYR A 121 -17.53 -3.15 9.30
C TYR A 121 -16.98 -3.15 10.72
N CYS A 122 -17.41 -2.19 11.55
CA CYS A 122 -17.08 -2.19 12.98
C CYS A 122 -17.91 -3.20 13.78
N SER A 123 -19.07 -3.61 13.27
CA SER A 123 -19.97 -4.54 13.95
C SER A 123 -20.87 -5.31 12.97
N VAL A 124 -21.50 -6.37 13.46
CA VAL A 124 -22.46 -7.17 12.67
C VAL A 124 -23.71 -6.34 12.33
N GLU A 125 -24.12 -5.45 13.23
CA GLU A 125 -25.25 -4.54 13.02
C GLU A 125 -24.98 -3.56 11.88
N CYS A 126 -23.75 -3.01 11.82
CA CYS A 126 -23.35 -2.17 10.69
C CYS A 126 -23.35 -2.93 9.37
N GLN A 127 -22.87 -4.18 9.37
CA GLN A 127 -22.95 -5.04 8.19
C GLN A 127 -24.39 -5.29 7.76
N LYS A 128 -25.29 -5.64 8.69
CA LYS A 128 -26.72 -5.89 8.40
C LYS A 128 -27.40 -4.64 7.81
N LYS A 129 -27.13 -3.45 8.38
CA LYS A 129 -27.68 -2.18 7.88
C LYS A 129 -27.19 -1.83 6.47
N HIS A 130 -25.92 -2.07 6.16
CA HIS A 130 -25.34 -1.81 4.84
C HIS A 130 -25.60 -2.94 3.82
N TRP A 131 -26.04 -4.12 4.26
CA TRP A 131 -26.19 -5.29 3.40
C TRP A 131 -27.10 -5.07 2.18
N PRO A 132 -28.23 -4.35 2.25
CA PRO A 132 -29.09 -4.12 1.08
C PRO A 132 -28.38 -3.43 -0.09
N SER A 133 -27.54 -2.43 0.18
CA SER A 133 -26.75 -1.73 -0.84
C SER A 133 -25.46 -2.47 -1.19
N HIS A 134 -24.87 -3.21 -0.24
CA HIS A 134 -23.64 -3.94 -0.47
C HIS A 134 -23.83 -5.26 -1.24
N LYS A 135 -24.90 -6.01 -0.97
CA LYS A 135 -25.15 -7.35 -1.55
C LYS A 135 -25.04 -7.38 -3.08
N PRO A 136 -25.60 -6.43 -3.85
CA PRO A 136 -25.51 -6.43 -5.31
C PRO A 136 -24.09 -6.23 -5.86
N ILE A 137 -23.22 -5.55 -5.10
CA ILE A 137 -21.83 -5.25 -5.48
C ILE A 137 -20.81 -6.13 -4.76
N CYS A 138 -21.26 -6.99 -3.84
CA CYS A 138 -20.42 -7.92 -3.12
C CYS A 138 -19.95 -9.00 -4.10
N ARG A 139 -18.64 -9.09 -4.31
CA ARG A 139 -18.03 -10.09 -5.20
C ARG A 139 -17.30 -11.13 -4.34
N PRO A 140 -17.84 -12.33 -4.11
CA PRO A 140 -17.14 -13.39 -3.40
C PRO A 140 -15.91 -13.90 -4.18
N PHE A 141 -15.09 -14.72 -3.53
CA PHE A 141 -14.02 -15.46 -4.20
C PHE A 141 -14.62 -16.51 -5.14
N SER A 142 -14.17 -16.55 -6.39
CA SER A 142 -14.64 -17.46 -7.43
C SER A 142 -13.53 -17.72 -8.45
N GLU A 143 -13.66 -18.75 -9.27
CA GLU A 143 -12.70 -19.05 -10.34
C GLU A 143 -12.58 -17.91 -11.37
N SER A 144 -13.65 -17.12 -11.57
CA SER A 144 -13.68 -16.03 -12.55
C SER A 144 -12.90 -14.78 -12.14
N ASN A 145 -12.63 -14.62 -10.83
CA ASN A 145 -12.03 -13.40 -10.28
C ASN A 145 -10.84 -13.65 -9.37
N THR A 146 -10.34 -14.88 -9.33
CA THR A 146 -9.17 -15.25 -8.54
C THR A 146 -8.11 -15.93 -9.40
N VAL A 147 -6.88 -15.88 -8.93
CA VAL A 147 -5.79 -16.75 -9.39
C VAL A 147 -5.30 -17.57 -8.22
N THR A 148 -4.97 -18.82 -8.49
CA THR A 148 -4.37 -19.73 -7.50
C THR A 148 -2.88 -19.84 -7.75
N LEU A 149 -2.10 -19.63 -6.70
CA LEU A 149 -0.64 -19.59 -6.73
C LEU A 149 -0.07 -20.57 -5.72
N LYS A 150 1.11 -21.13 -6.03
CA LYS A 150 1.85 -21.99 -5.13
C LYS A 150 2.95 -21.18 -4.42
N PRO A 151 2.81 -20.89 -3.12
CA PRO A 151 3.80 -20.15 -2.36
C PRO A 151 5.04 -21.02 -2.06
N THR A 152 6.22 -20.42 -2.17
CA THR A 152 7.47 -20.99 -1.68
C THR A 152 8.01 -20.17 -0.51
N TYR A 153 8.61 -20.85 0.47
CA TYR A 153 9.08 -20.25 1.73
C TYR A 153 10.60 -20.36 1.90
N GLU A 154 11.32 -20.30 0.79
CA GLU A 154 12.78 -20.30 0.79
C GLU A 154 13.31 -19.00 1.44
N GLN A 155 14.24 -19.13 2.38
CA GLN A 155 14.87 -17.99 3.02
C GLN A 155 15.85 -17.34 2.03
N HIS A 156 15.47 -16.20 1.46
CA HIS A 156 16.34 -15.42 0.59
C HIS A 156 16.77 -14.14 1.29
N GLY A 157 17.95 -14.15 1.92
CA GLY A 157 18.61 -12.96 2.47
C GLY A 157 17.78 -12.15 3.48
N VAL A 158 18.20 -10.91 3.71
CA VAL A 158 17.48 -9.93 4.54
C VAL A 158 16.72 -8.98 3.63
N LEU A 159 15.42 -8.80 3.87
CA LEU A 159 14.61 -7.84 3.10
C LEU A 159 14.84 -6.43 3.65
N MET A 160 15.36 -5.55 2.81
CA MET A 160 15.60 -4.14 3.17
C MET A 160 14.54 -3.22 2.53
N PRO A 161 13.86 -2.36 3.31
CA PRO A 161 12.92 -1.39 2.77
C PRO A 161 13.63 -0.34 1.89
N THR A 162 13.11 -0.10 0.68
CA THR A 162 13.70 0.89 -0.25
C THR A 162 13.77 2.28 0.36
N ALA A 163 12.75 2.70 1.12
CA ALA A 163 12.75 4.01 1.78
C ALA A 163 13.83 4.13 2.86
N HIS A 164 14.21 3.03 3.52
CA HIS A 164 15.32 3.03 4.47
C HIS A 164 16.65 3.24 3.72
N MET A 165 16.87 2.49 2.63
CA MET A 165 18.03 2.68 1.75
C MET A 165 18.11 4.09 1.15
N THR A 166 17.00 4.63 0.65
CA THR A 166 16.94 5.98 0.07
C THR A 166 17.34 7.03 1.10
N ARG A 167 16.79 6.96 2.31
CA ARG A 167 17.12 7.92 3.38
C ARG A 167 18.57 7.79 3.84
N GLN A 168 19.08 6.57 3.97
CA GLN A 168 20.49 6.33 4.29
C GLN A 168 21.42 6.89 3.19
N PHE A 169 21.05 6.73 1.92
CA PHE A 169 21.78 7.31 0.78
C PHE A 169 21.83 8.84 0.86
N PHE A 170 20.73 9.48 1.29
CA PHE A 170 20.68 10.93 1.55
C PHE A 170 21.28 11.34 2.92
N GLY A 171 22.05 10.46 3.58
CA GLY A 171 22.76 10.78 4.82
C GLY A 171 21.86 10.97 6.05
N GLN A 172 20.60 10.53 5.99
CA GLN A 172 19.71 10.59 7.15
C GLN A 172 20.03 9.46 8.14
N ASP A 173 20.09 9.80 9.43
CA ASP A 173 20.11 8.78 10.49
C ASP A 173 18.71 8.16 10.62
N VAL A 174 18.59 6.93 10.12
CA VAL A 174 17.32 6.18 10.06
C VAL A 174 17.21 5.08 11.10
N GLY A 175 18.21 4.92 11.97
CA GLY A 175 18.27 3.80 12.91
C GLY A 175 18.20 2.42 12.23
N PRO A 176 18.13 1.34 13.03
CA PRO A 176 18.01 -0.01 12.49
C PRO A 176 16.60 -0.25 11.92
N VAL A 177 16.53 -1.02 10.83
CA VAL A 177 15.24 -1.50 10.30
C VAL A 177 14.60 -2.42 11.36
N PRO A 178 13.33 -2.22 11.74
CA PRO A 178 12.66 -3.11 12.70
C PRO A 178 12.68 -4.58 12.23
N GLU A 179 12.98 -5.50 13.13
CA GLU A 179 13.17 -6.94 12.81
C GLU A 179 12.01 -7.53 12.01
N HIS A 180 10.77 -7.19 12.37
CA HIS A 180 9.59 -7.69 11.65
C HIS A 180 9.59 -7.28 10.16
N GLN A 181 10.19 -6.16 9.79
CA GLN A 181 10.32 -5.69 8.40
C GLN A 181 11.39 -6.43 7.60
N GLN A 182 12.32 -7.08 8.30
CA GLN A 182 13.43 -7.84 7.72
C GLN A 182 13.09 -9.30 7.43
N ARG A 183 11.98 -9.81 8.00
CA ARG A 183 11.53 -11.20 7.84
C ARG A 183 11.42 -11.58 6.37
N ALA A 184 12.20 -12.60 5.99
CA ALA A 184 12.25 -13.16 4.64
C ALA A 184 11.09 -14.12 4.42
N ALA A 185 11.18 -15.44 4.68
CA ALA A 185 10.04 -16.34 4.47
C ALA A 185 9.33 -16.70 5.78
N ASN A 186 7.99 -16.70 5.77
CA ASN A 186 7.18 -16.97 6.95
C ASN A 186 5.79 -17.53 6.60
N VAL A 187 5.43 -18.68 7.17
CA VAL A 187 4.09 -19.28 7.07
C VAL A 187 3.27 -18.83 8.28
N PRO A 188 2.00 -18.44 8.13
CA PRO A 188 1.22 -18.00 9.28
C PRO A 188 0.96 -19.16 10.24
N ARG A 189 1.11 -18.92 11.54
CA ARG A 189 0.81 -19.94 12.57
C ARG A 189 -0.61 -20.47 12.39
N GLY A 190 -0.76 -21.80 12.42
CA GLY A 190 -2.06 -22.48 12.31
C GLY A 190 -2.63 -22.61 10.90
N SER A 191 -1.87 -22.25 9.85
CA SER A 191 -2.35 -22.35 8.47
C SER A 191 -2.47 -23.79 7.94
N THR A 192 -1.97 -24.80 8.67
CA THR A 192 -1.93 -26.20 8.21
C THR A 192 -3.31 -26.87 8.10
N SER A 193 -4.36 -26.30 8.71
CA SER A 193 -5.70 -26.92 8.74
C SER A 193 -6.86 -25.99 8.39
N LYS A 194 -6.67 -24.66 8.42
CA LYS A 194 -7.75 -23.68 8.19
C LYS A 194 -7.36 -22.66 7.14
N THR A 195 -8.32 -22.29 6.29
CA THR A 195 -8.20 -21.15 5.37
C THR A 195 -8.02 -19.86 6.16
N LYS A 196 -6.98 -19.09 5.83
CA LYS A 196 -6.70 -17.80 6.46
C LYS A 196 -6.88 -16.67 5.44
N SER A 197 -7.88 -15.82 5.64
CA SER A 197 -8.08 -14.59 4.86
C SER A 197 -7.13 -13.49 5.30
N MET A 198 -6.57 -12.75 4.35
CA MET A 198 -5.63 -11.66 4.63
C MET A 198 -5.59 -10.64 3.50
N VAL A 199 -4.98 -9.49 3.77
CA VAL A 199 -4.55 -8.56 2.73
C VAL A 199 -3.06 -8.74 2.51
N ILE A 200 -2.68 -8.98 1.27
CA ILE A 200 -1.29 -9.14 0.85
C ILE A 200 -0.84 -7.94 0.01
N LYS A 201 0.45 -7.68 0.04
CA LYS A 201 1.16 -6.87 -0.95
C LYS A 201 1.94 -7.81 -1.83
N VAL A 202 1.74 -7.65 -3.13
CA VAL A 202 2.47 -8.33 -4.19
C VAL A 202 3.47 -7.33 -4.73
N GLN A 203 4.73 -7.72 -4.74
CA GLN A 203 5.83 -6.95 -5.29
C GLN A 203 6.41 -7.72 -6.48
N VAL A 204 6.28 -7.13 -7.67
CA VAL A 204 6.92 -7.67 -8.88
C VAL A 204 8.41 -7.26 -8.87
N PRO A 205 9.29 -8.09 -9.45
CA PRO A 205 10.68 -7.73 -9.66
C PRO A 205 10.80 -6.39 -10.40
N TYR A 206 11.62 -5.48 -9.88
CA TYR A 206 11.94 -4.22 -10.54
C TYR A 206 13.05 -4.46 -11.55
N THR A 207 12.81 -4.14 -12.82
CA THR A 207 13.77 -4.29 -13.91
C THR A 207 14.07 -2.94 -14.51
N PRO A 208 15.14 -2.25 -14.08
CA PRO A 208 15.64 -1.10 -14.81
C PRO A 208 16.28 -1.58 -16.12
N GLY A 209 15.67 -1.19 -17.25
CA GLY A 209 16.02 -1.69 -18.57
C GLY A 209 15.47 -3.10 -18.84
N ASP A 210 15.11 -3.39 -20.09
CA ASP A 210 14.54 -4.66 -20.56
C ASP A 210 15.55 -5.82 -20.46
N ILE A 211 15.94 -6.21 -19.25
CA ILE A 211 16.78 -7.39 -19.02
C ILE A 211 15.86 -8.62 -19.11
N PRO A 212 16.00 -9.50 -20.14
CA PRO A 212 15.03 -10.55 -20.43
C PRO A 212 14.85 -11.57 -19.30
N THR A 213 15.91 -11.82 -18.53
CA THR A 213 15.94 -12.83 -17.45
C THR A 213 15.18 -12.42 -16.20
N ALA A 214 14.99 -11.12 -15.97
CA ALA A 214 14.32 -10.65 -14.77
C ALA A 214 12.78 -10.72 -14.84
N SER A 215 12.22 -10.94 -16.05
CA SER A 215 10.81 -11.29 -16.26
C SER A 215 10.41 -12.63 -15.62
N GLN A 216 11.39 -13.46 -15.24
CA GLN A 216 11.18 -14.76 -14.60
C GLN A 216 11.47 -14.76 -13.09
N ALA A 217 11.92 -13.63 -12.53
CA ALA A 217 12.25 -13.56 -11.11
C ALA A 217 10.98 -13.76 -10.24
N PRO A 218 11.08 -14.37 -9.05
CA PRO A 218 9.91 -14.65 -8.23
C PRO A 218 9.16 -13.38 -7.80
N LEU A 219 7.82 -13.45 -7.70
CA LEU A 219 7.05 -12.39 -7.01
C LEU A 219 7.31 -12.50 -5.52
N LEU A 220 7.46 -11.37 -4.83
CA LEU A 220 7.48 -11.34 -3.37
C LEU A 220 6.09 -10.98 -2.86
N ILE A 221 5.51 -11.81 -1.98
CA ILE A 221 4.18 -11.60 -1.40
C ILE A 221 4.26 -11.59 0.12
N TYR A 222 3.66 -10.58 0.77
CA TYR A 222 3.62 -10.51 2.24
C TYR A 222 2.44 -9.73 2.80
N THR A 223 2.13 -9.99 4.07
CA THR A 223 1.21 -9.15 4.86
C THR A 223 1.94 -7.97 5.51
N LYS A 224 1.19 -6.94 5.92
CA LYS A 224 1.75 -5.78 6.64
C LYS A 224 2.62 -6.15 7.86
N LYS A 225 2.23 -7.17 8.63
CA LYS A 225 2.96 -7.62 9.82
C LYS A 225 4.11 -8.59 9.49
N ARG A 226 4.23 -9.01 8.22
CA ARG A 226 5.14 -10.08 7.77
C ARG A 226 5.01 -11.34 8.62
N ASP A 227 3.78 -11.63 9.04
CA ASP A 227 3.37 -12.92 9.60
C ASP A 227 3.01 -13.92 8.49
N PHE A 228 2.92 -13.44 7.26
CA PHE A 228 2.96 -14.21 6.01
C PHE A 228 3.98 -13.55 5.10
N VAL A 229 4.95 -14.32 4.61
CA VAL A 229 5.84 -13.92 3.52
C VAL A 229 6.22 -15.14 2.69
N CYS A 230 6.04 -15.04 1.37
CA CYS A 230 6.43 -16.09 0.43
C CYS A 230 6.92 -15.49 -0.88
N SER A 231 7.54 -16.35 -1.68
CA SER A 231 7.85 -16.09 -3.08
C SER A 231 6.92 -16.91 -3.98
N ILE A 232 6.60 -16.38 -5.16
CA ILE A 232 5.90 -17.14 -6.21
C ILE A 232 6.85 -17.30 -7.40
N LYS A 233 7.22 -18.53 -7.72
CA LYS A 233 8.04 -18.85 -8.89
C LYS A 233 7.13 -18.99 -10.11
N ARG A 234 7.52 -18.39 -11.24
CA ARG A 234 6.74 -18.48 -12.49
C ARG A 234 6.56 -19.94 -12.95
N GLY A 235 7.57 -20.78 -12.76
CA GLY A 235 7.55 -22.19 -13.17
C GLY A 235 6.48 -23.05 -12.48
N ASP A 236 6.03 -22.69 -11.28
CA ASP A 236 4.99 -23.43 -10.54
C ASP A 236 3.57 -23.13 -11.04
N GLY A 237 3.38 -22.13 -11.91
CA GLY A 237 2.07 -21.75 -12.43
C GLY A 237 2.13 -20.49 -13.31
N PRO A 238 2.64 -20.58 -14.56
CA PRO A 238 2.96 -19.42 -15.38
C PRO A 238 1.75 -18.50 -15.64
N LYS A 239 0.59 -19.07 -15.98
CA LYS A 239 -0.62 -18.29 -16.27
C LYS A 239 -1.07 -17.43 -15.08
N ALA A 240 -1.10 -18.02 -13.88
CA ALA A 240 -1.51 -17.32 -12.67
C ALA A 240 -0.49 -16.25 -12.26
N TYR A 241 0.81 -16.57 -12.34
CA TYR A 241 1.91 -15.63 -12.14
C TYR A 241 1.80 -14.43 -13.10
N ASP A 242 1.71 -14.70 -14.41
CA ASP A 242 1.73 -13.66 -15.46
C ASP A 242 0.51 -12.75 -15.35
N THR A 243 -0.66 -13.33 -15.05
CA THR A 243 -1.89 -12.57 -14.81
C THR A 243 -1.73 -11.61 -13.64
N LEU A 244 -1.25 -12.08 -12.49
CA LEU A 244 -1.06 -11.23 -11.31
C LEU A 244 0.02 -10.16 -11.55
N ALA A 245 1.14 -10.53 -12.19
CA ALA A 245 2.22 -9.61 -12.51
C ALA A 245 1.76 -8.51 -13.47
N ALA A 246 0.98 -8.85 -14.51
CA ALA A 246 0.44 -7.89 -15.46
C ALA A 246 -0.51 -6.88 -14.79
N ILE A 247 -1.35 -7.34 -13.85
CA ILE A 247 -2.24 -6.46 -13.08
C ILE A 247 -1.41 -5.50 -12.20
N VAL A 248 -0.37 -5.98 -11.53
CA VAL A 248 0.50 -5.12 -10.72
C VAL A 248 1.26 -4.10 -11.58
N LYS A 249 1.76 -4.51 -12.75
CA LYS A 249 2.47 -3.60 -13.66
C LYS A 249 1.57 -2.52 -14.26
N SER A 250 0.31 -2.85 -14.57
CA SER A 250 -0.64 -1.92 -15.20
C SER A 250 -1.41 -1.05 -14.22
N LYS A 251 -1.81 -1.58 -13.06
CA LYS A 251 -2.70 -0.90 -12.10
C LYS A 251 -2.06 -0.67 -10.73
N GLY A 252 -0.91 -1.28 -10.48
CA GLY A 252 -0.19 -1.14 -9.22
C GLY A 252 0.60 0.15 -9.13
N VAL A 253 1.13 0.40 -7.93
CA VAL A 253 1.89 1.59 -7.58
C VAL A 253 3.26 1.54 -8.25
N GLY A 254 3.55 2.53 -9.08
CA GLY A 254 4.81 2.62 -9.83
C GLY A 254 5.09 1.38 -10.67
N GLY A 255 4.05 0.64 -11.09
CA GLY A 255 4.17 -0.62 -11.82
C GLY A 255 4.85 -1.76 -11.07
N ALA A 256 5.09 -1.61 -9.76
CA ALA A 256 5.94 -2.52 -8.99
C ALA A 256 5.23 -3.21 -7.82
N LYS A 257 4.15 -2.61 -7.31
CA LYS A 257 3.50 -3.04 -6.06
C LYS A 257 1.98 -3.02 -6.20
N GLY A 258 1.30 -4.08 -5.78
CA GLY A 258 -0.16 -4.15 -5.73
C GLY A 258 -0.67 -4.75 -4.43
N TYR A 259 -1.92 -4.45 -4.08
CA TYR A 259 -2.55 -4.85 -2.82
C TYR A 259 -3.82 -5.63 -3.11
N PHE A 260 -3.96 -6.81 -2.51
CA PHE A 260 -5.04 -7.73 -2.86
C PHE A 260 -5.61 -8.43 -1.62
N PRO A 261 -6.92 -8.72 -1.60
CA PRO A 261 -7.47 -9.74 -0.73
C PRO A 261 -6.98 -11.11 -1.18
N ALA A 262 -6.63 -11.95 -0.22
CA ALA A 262 -6.19 -13.32 -0.49
C ALA A 262 -6.67 -14.29 0.59
N GLU A 263 -6.80 -15.55 0.21
CA GLU A 263 -7.05 -16.69 1.08
C GLU A 263 -5.88 -17.67 0.96
N LEU A 264 -5.21 -17.94 2.07
CA LEU A 264 -4.23 -19.02 2.15
C LEU A 264 -4.94 -20.28 2.63
N LYS A 265 -5.05 -21.29 1.76
CA LYS A 265 -5.58 -22.61 2.10
C LYS A 265 -4.42 -23.56 2.39
N GLY A 266 -4.33 -24.04 3.62
CA GLY A 266 -3.16 -24.81 4.02
C GLY A 266 -1.91 -23.92 4.05
N LYS A 267 -0.77 -24.50 3.66
CA LYS A 267 0.48 -23.75 3.42
C LYS A 267 0.82 -23.66 1.93
N ASP A 268 0.13 -24.40 1.07
CA ASP A 268 0.56 -24.68 -0.31
C ASP A 268 -0.33 -24.04 -1.39
N GLU A 269 -1.47 -23.45 -1.03
CA GLU A 269 -2.40 -22.82 -1.97
C GLU A 269 -2.74 -21.39 -1.55
N LEU A 270 -2.31 -20.40 -2.33
CA LEU A 270 -2.63 -19.00 -2.15
C LEU A 270 -3.61 -18.56 -3.24
N VAL A 271 -4.85 -18.28 -2.87
CA VAL A 271 -5.89 -17.76 -3.77
C VAL A 271 -5.93 -16.25 -3.65
N VAL A 272 -5.61 -15.54 -4.73
CA VAL A 272 -5.56 -14.07 -4.77
C VAL A 272 -6.73 -13.56 -5.60
N LYS A 273 -7.51 -12.63 -5.05
CA LYS A 273 -8.59 -11.96 -5.78
C LYS A 273 -8.00 -10.88 -6.67
N VAL A 274 -8.24 -10.97 -7.99
CA VAL A 274 -7.55 -10.16 -9.01
C VAL A 274 -8.47 -9.22 -9.81
N ASP A 275 -9.79 -9.32 -9.64
CA ASP A 275 -10.74 -8.43 -10.34
C ASP A 275 -10.74 -7.00 -9.79
N GLN A 276 -10.28 -6.81 -8.55
CA GLN A 276 -10.13 -5.50 -7.92
C GLN A 276 -8.80 -5.41 -7.18
N ILE A 277 -8.00 -4.42 -7.53
CA ILE A 277 -6.83 -4.02 -6.75
C ILE A 277 -7.30 -3.11 -5.61
N LEU A 278 -6.77 -3.33 -4.41
CA LEU A 278 -7.08 -2.46 -3.27
C LEU A 278 -6.33 -1.14 -3.39
N ALA A 279 -6.86 -0.11 -2.75
CA ALA A 279 -6.14 1.13 -2.51
C ALA A 279 -4.78 0.87 -1.84
N GLU A 280 -3.81 1.75 -2.06
CA GLU A 280 -2.48 1.60 -1.47
C GLU A 280 -2.56 1.56 0.03
N GLN A 281 -1.99 0.49 0.57
CA GLN A 281 -1.97 0.31 1.99
C GLN A 281 -0.58 0.68 2.54
N PRO A 282 -0.49 1.22 3.77
CA PRO A 282 0.77 1.66 4.36
C PRO A 282 1.56 0.46 4.94
N PHE A 283 2.16 -0.39 4.08
CA PHE A 283 2.99 -1.56 4.43
C PHE A 283 4.47 -1.37 4.09
#